data_AF-A0A7Y6EGA6-F1
#
_entry.id   AF-A0A7Y6EGA6-F1
#
_cell.length_a   1.000
_cell.length_b   1.000
_cell.length_c   1.000
_cell.angle_alpha   90.00
_cell.angle_beta   90.00
_cell.angle_gamma   90.00
#
_symmetry.space_group_name_H-M   'P 1'
#
loop_
_entity.id
_entity.type
_entity.pdbx_description
1 polymer ?
#
loop_
_entity_poly.entity_id
_entity_poly.type
_entity_poly.pdbx_seq_one_letter_code
_entity_poly.pdbx_strand_id
1 'polypeptide(L)'
;MIAAFLDDIRDHDMIAPRRLAERLRLPLTRLAKLAQVNRNTMAAKPGSPAVQARLGEIARIIARAAELSGDEGRAIIWFRHQPLPGFGKTPEQLVEEGHAALVLRDLDRMAEGVYS
;
A
#
# COMPACT_ATOMS: atom_id res chain seq x y z
N MET A 1 -3.96 4.24 14.63
CA MET A 1 -5.33 4.67 14.26
C MET A 1 -5.37 4.82 12.74
N ILE A 2 -6.05 3.92 12.02
CA ILE A 2 -6.03 3.90 10.54
C ILE A 2 -6.53 5.20 9.91
N ALA A 3 -7.52 5.85 10.54
CA ALA A 3 -8.01 7.16 10.11
C ALA A 3 -6.87 8.19 10.00
N ALA A 4 -6.00 8.27 11.01
CA ALA A 4 -4.87 9.18 11.02
C ALA A 4 -3.80 8.86 9.95
N PHE A 5 -3.72 7.62 9.47
CA PHE A 5 -2.89 7.27 8.32
C PHE A 5 -3.51 7.76 7.01
N LEU A 6 -4.80 7.48 6.82
CA LEU A 6 -5.53 7.83 5.59
C LEU A 6 -5.67 9.34 5.41
N ASP A 7 -5.89 10.09 6.49
CA ASP A 7 -6.00 11.55 6.45
C ASP A 7 -4.66 12.21 6.11
N ASP A 8 -3.56 11.65 6.58
CA ASP A 8 -2.22 12.20 6.37
C ASP A 8 -1.77 12.05 4.91
N ILE A 9 -2.02 10.88 4.30
CA ILE A 9 -1.64 10.62 2.91
C ILE A 9 -2.55 11.33 1.90
N ARG A 10 -3.71 11.82 2.33
CA ARG A 10 -4.65 12.56 1.47
C ARG A 10 -4.27 14.03 1.38
N ASP A 11 -4.44 14.57 0.19
CA ASP A 11 -4.35 15.99 -0.14
C ASP A 11 -5.58 16.34 -0.97
N HIS A 12 -6.56 17.00 -0.33
CA HIS A 12 -7.91 17.16 -0.86
C HIS A 12 -8.54 15.80 -1.29
N ASP A 13 -8.97 15.70 -2.54
CA ASP A 13 -9.64 14.51 -3.10
C ASP A 13 -8.68 13.45 -3.66
N MET A 14 -7.36 13.61 -3.46
CA MET A 14 -6.36 12.70 -3.99
C MET A 14 -5.37 12.21 -2.92
N ILE A 15 -4.75 11.06 -3.17
CA ILE A 15 -3.60 10.57 -2.41
C ILE A 15 -2.36 11.29 -2.92
N ALA A 16 -1.68 12.01 -2.02
CA ALA A 16 -0.41 12.67 -2.31
C ALA A 16 0.73 11.65 -2.38
N PRO A 17 1.39 11.46 -3.54
CA PRO A 17 2.42 10.43 -3.68
C PRO A 17 3.59 10.62 -2.71
N ARG A 18 3.98 11.87 -2.43
CA ARG A 18 5.07 12.19 -1.51
C ARG A 18 4.74 11.80 -0.07
N ARG A 19 3.54 12.13 0.41
CA ARG A 19 3.10 11.80 1.77
C ARG A 19 2.97 10.29 1.96
N LEU A 20 2.43 9.57 0.98
CA LEU A 20 2.39 8.11 1.02
C LEU A 20 3.82 7.52 1.05
N ALA A 21 4.73 8.02 0.22
CA ALA A 21 6.13 7.56 0.23
C ALA A 21 6.82 7.80 1.59
N GLU A 22 6.61 8.98 2.19
CA GLU A 22 7.12 9.34 3.51
C GLU A 22 6.59 8.41 4.61
N ARG A 23 5.27 8.14 4.63
CA ARG A 23 4.67 7.20 5.57
C ARG A 23 5.23 5.79 5.45
N LEU A 24 5.42 5.31 4.22
CA LEU A 24 6.03 4.00 3.98
C LEU A 24 7.55 3.97 4.23
N ARG A 25 8.16 5.14 4.52
CA ARG A 25 9.61 5.33 4.64
C ARG A 25 10.35 4.82 3.41
N LEU A 26 9.82 5.18 2.24
CA LEU A 26 10.36 4.83 0.93
C LEU A 26 10.67 6.11 0.13
N PRO A 27 11.71 6.11 -0.71
CA PRO A 27 11.88 7.20 -1.66
C PRO A 27 10.76 7.14 -2.71
N LEU A 28 10.38 8.31 -3.24
CA LEU A 28 9.34 8.42 -4.29
C LEU A 28 9.64 7.54 -5.51
N THR A 29 10.92 7.34 -5.84
CA THR A 29 11.37 6.42 -6.91
C THR A 29 10.94 4.98 -6.66
N ARG A 30 11.00 4.51 -5.40
CA ARG A 30 10.58 3.16 -5.02
C ARG A 30 9.07 3.05 -5.00
N LEU A 31 8.37 4.06 -4.47
CA LEU A 31 6.91 4.10 -4.55
C LEU A 31 6.41 4.05 -6.00
N ALA A 32 7.06 4.76 -6.92
CA ALA A 32 6.73 4.74 -8.34
C ALA A 32 6.88 3.33 -8.95
N LYS A 33 7.94 2.59 -8.59
CA LYS A 33 8.11 1.20 -9.00
C LYS A 33 7.01 0.30 -8.45
N LEU A 34 6.68 0.41 -7.16
CA LEU A 34 5.60 -0.35 -6.53
C LEU A 34 4.24 -0.07 -7.17
N ALA A 35 3.95 1.20 -7.44
CA ALA A 35 2.73 1.61 -8.11
C ALA A 35 2.72 1.24 -9.61
N GLN A 36 3.81 0.71 -10.16
CA GLN A 36 3.98 0.45 -11.59
C GLN A 36 3.71 1.68 -12.47
N VAL A 37 4.09 2.86 -11.96
CA VAL A 37 3.88 4.16 -12.61
C VAL A 37 5.23 4.82 -12.85
N ASN A 38 5.37 5.50 -13.98
CA ASN A 38 6.56 6.31 -14.23
C ASN A 38 6.67 7.44 -13.17
N ARG A 39 7.82 7.54 -12.49
CA ARG A 39 8.09 8.58 -11.47
C ARG A 39 7.76 10.00 -11.98
N ASN A 40 8.11 10.32 -13.23
CA ASN A 40 7.85 11.64 -13.79
C ASN A 40 6.35 11.88 -13.93
N THR A 41 5.58 10.88 -14.34
CA THR A 41 4.11 10.95 -14.41
C THR A 41 3.52 11.09 -13.02
N MET A 42 3.99 10.32 -12.03
CA MET A 42 3.53 10.43 -10.65
C MET A 42 3.80 11.81 -10.05
N ALA A 43 4.96 12.42 -10.37
CA ALA A 43 5.31 13.75 -9.88
C ALA A 43 4.59 14.88 -10.63
N ALA A 44 4.43 14.77 -11.95
CA ALA A 44 3.86 15.82 -12.79
C ALA A 44 2.32 15.79 -12.83
N LYS A 45 1.71 14.60 -12.72
CA LYS A 45 0.25 14.39 -12.77
C LYS A 45 -0.22 13.47 -11.64
N PRO A 46 -0.02 13.85 -10.37
CA PRO A 46 -0.40 13.03 -9.22
C PRO A 46 -1.89 12.69 -9.19
N GLY A 47 -2.77 13.62 -9.59
CA GLY A 47 -4.23 13.43 -9.63
C GLY A 47 -4.76 12.61 -10.80
N SER A 48 -3.89 12.06 -11.66
CA SER A 48 -4.35 11.20 -12.77
C SER A 48 -5.08 9.97 -12.22
N PRO A 49 -6.23 9.56 -12.80
CA PRO A 49 -6.98 8.39 -12.35
C PRO A 49 -6.14 7.12 -12.27
N ALA A 50 -5.21 6.93 -13.22
CA ALA A 50 -4.31 5.77 -13.23
C ALA A 50 -3.32 5.80 -12.05
N VAL A 51 -2.79 6.98 -11.69
CA VAL A 51 -1.88 7.14 -10.56
C VAL A 51 -2.64 6.92 -9.26
N GLN A 52 -3.81 7.55 -9.12
CA GLN A 52 -4.66 7.44 -7.94
C GLN A 52 -5.16 6.02 -7.69
N ALA A 53 -5.51 5.27 -8.75
CA ALA A 53 -5.88 3.87 -8.64
C ALA A 53 -4.74 3.04 -8.01
N ARG A 54 -3.51 3.20 -8.50
CA ARG A 54 -2.33 2.46 -8.01
C ARG A 54 -1.93 2.85 -6.59
N LEU A 55 -1.93 4.14 -6.27
CA LEU A 55 -1.67 4.60 -4.90
C LEU A 55 -2.77 4.13 -3.94
N GLY A 56 -4.02 4.11 -4.41
CA GLY A 56 -5.17 3.59 -3.66
C GLY A 56 -5.05 2.11 -3.34
N GLU A 57 -4.59 1.28 -4.29
CA GLU A 57 -4.32 -0.14 -4.03
C GLU A 57 -3.30 -0.33 -2.90
N ILE A 58 -2.18 0.40 -2.95
CA ILE A 58 -1.14 0.35 -1.92
C ILE A 58 -1.69 0.82 -0.57
N ALA A 59 -2.38 1.97 -0.55
CA ALA A 59 -2.95 2.52 0.68
C ALA A 59 -3.97 1.56 1.33
N ARG A 60 -4.81 0.89 0.53
CA ARG A 60 -5.77 -0.12 1.02
C ARG A 60 -5.07 -1.32 1.65
N ILE A 61 -4.00 -1.83 1.04
CA ILE A 61 -3.23 -2.95 1.60
C ILE A 61 -2.69 -2.59 2.99
N ILE A 62 -2.09 -1.41 3.11
CA ILE A 62 -1.50 -0.96 4.38
C ILE A 62 -2.57 -0.70 5.43
N ALA A 63 -3.68 -0.05 5.05
CA ALA A 63 -4.81 0.17 5.95
C ALA A 63 -5.38 -1.15 6.47
N ARG A 64 -5.58 -2.14 5.58
CA ARG A 64 -6.11 -3.45 5.94
C ARG A 64 -5.14 -4.24 6.83
N ALA A 65 -3.85 -4.20 6.52
CA ALA A 65 -2.83 -4.80 7.38
C ALA A 65 -2.73 -4.10 8.75
N ALA A 66 -2.94 -2.78 8.82
CA ALA A 66 -2.97 -2.03 10.07
C ALA A 66 -4.22 -2.35 10.90
N GLU A 67 -5.36 -2.62 10.27
CA GLU A 67 -6.56 -3.14 10.96
C GLU A 67 -6.30 -4.48 11.62
N LEU A 68 -5.64 -5.41 10.92
CA LEU A 68 -5.36 -6.75 11.45
C LEU A 68 -4.26 -6.75 12.53
N SER A 69 -3.23 -5.92 12.36
CA SER A 69 -2.10 -5.86 13.30
C SER A 69 -2.31 -4.89 14.46
N GLY A 70 -3.33 -4.02 14.38
CA GLY A 70 -3.60 -2.95 15.33
C GLY A 70 -2.62 -1.77 15.30
N ASP A 71 -1.58 -1.82 14.45
CA ASP A 71 -0.51 -0.83 14.40
C ASP A 71 0.00 -0.60 12.97
N GLU A 72 0.06 0.67 12.56
CA GLU A 72 0.54 1.07 11.24
C GLU A 72 2.01 0.71 11.02
N GLY A 73 2.86 0.88 12.04
CA GLY A 73 4.28 0.55 11.96
C GLY A 73 4.49 -0.94 11.69
N ARG A 74 3.76 -1.80 12.39
CA ARG A 74 3.76 -3.25 12.18
C ARG A 74 3.26 -3.61 10.78
N ALA A 75 2.21 -2.97 10.30
CA ALA A 75 1.71 -3.19 8.93
C ALA A 75 2.76 -2.86 7.87
N ILE A 76 3.50 -1.76 8.03
CA ILE A 76 4.57 -1.37 7.10
C ILE A 76 5.73 -2.36 7.15
N ILE A 77 6.14 -2.81 8.34
CA ILE A 77 7.19 -3.82 8.50
C ILE A 77 6.76 -5.14 7.85
N TRP A 78 5.53 -5.58 8.10
CA TRP A 78 4.95 -6.77 7.48
C TRP A 78 4.96 -6.68 5.96
N PHE A 79 4.48 -5.57 5.40
CA PHE A 79 4.39 -5.34 3.95
C PHE A 79 5.75 -5.53 3.25
N ARG A 80 6.83 -5.10 3.90
CA ARG A 80 8.18 -5.10 3.34
C ARG A 80 8.97 -6.37 3.60
N HIS A 81 8.77 -7.00 4.75
CA HIS A 81 9.69 -8.01 5.26
C HIS A 81 9.07 -9.38 5.49
N GLN A 82 7.75 -9.49 5.59
CA GLN A 82 7.10 -10.76 5.88
C GLN A 82 6.61 -11.42 4.58
N PRO A 83 7.15 -12.58 4.19
CA PRO A 83 6.67 -13.28 3.02
C PRO A 83 5.26 -13.82 3.26
N LEU A 84 4.42 -13.72 2.23
CA LEU A 84 3.08 -14.27 2.25
C LEU A 84 3.13 -15.81 2.11
N PRO A 85 2.52 -16.56 3.04
CA PRO A 85 2.43 -18.02 2.93
C PRO A 85 1.81 -18.44 1.59
N GLY A 86 2.44 -19.40 0.91
CA GLY A 86 1.99 -19.88 -0.40
C GLY A 86 2.51 -19.10 -1.61
N PHE A 87 3.03 -17.88 -1.42
CA PHE A 87 3.64 -17.09 -2.50
C PHE A 87 5.17 -17.04 -2.43
N GLY A 88 5.75 -17.19 -1.23
CA GLY A 88 7.21 -17.11 -1.03
C GLY A 88 7.80 -15.72 -1.31
N LYS A 89 6.95 -14.70 -1.45
CA LYS A 89 7.30 -13.30 -1.74
C LYS A 89 6.65 -12.38 -0.73
N THR A 90 7.25 -11.22 -0.51
CA THR A 90 6.64 -10.19 0.35
C THR A 90 5.49 -9.50 -0.37
N PRO A 91 4.52 -8.93 0.39
CA PRO A 91 3.48 -8.07 -0.17
C PRO A 91 4.05 -6.97 -1.07
N GLU A 92 5.16 -6.34 -0.68
CA GLU A 92 5.88 -5.35 -1.48
C GLU A 92 6.25 -5.90 -2.87
N GLN A 93 6.85 -7.09 -2.93
CA GLN A 93 7.25 -7.73 -4.19
C GLN A 93 6.06 -8.07 -5.08
N LEU A 94 4.98 -8.59 -4.48
CA LEU A 94 3.76 -8.92 -5.23
C LEU A 94 3.09 -7.66 -5.80
N VAL A 95 3.08 -6.57 -5.03
CA VAL A 95 2.58 -5.28 -5.53
C VAL A 95 3.45 -4.76 -6.68
N GLU A 96 4.77 -4.85 -6.57
CA GLU A 96 5.70 -4.48 -7.66
C GLU A 96 5.46 -5.28 -8.94
N GLU A 97 5.06 -6.55 -8.81
CA GLU A 97 4.71 -7.44 -9.92
C GLU A 97 3.30 -7.21 -10.49
N GLY A 98 2.50 -6.32 -9.89
CA GLY A 98 1.14 -6.01 -10.33
C GLY A 98 0.08 -6.93 -9.72
N HIS A 99 0.44 -7.68 -8.68
CA HIS A 99 -0.42 -8.61 -7.96
C HIS A 99 -1.01 -8.03 -6.67
N ALA A 100 -1.24 -6.71 -6.62
CA ALA A 100 -1.80 -6.03 -5.45
C ALA A 100 -3.16 -6.60 -5.00
N ALA A 101 -4.02 -6.98 -5.96
CA ALA A 101 -5.30 -7.61 -5.66
C ALA A 101 -5.18 -8.97 -4.94
N LEU A 102 -4.11 -9.73 -5.23
CA LEU A 102 -3.87 -11.00 -4.53
C LEU A 102 -3.50 -10.77 -3.07
N VAL A 103 -2.69 -9.74 -2.78
CA VAL A 103 -2.34 -9.35 -1.41
C VAL A 103 -3.58 -8.94 -0.62
N LEU A 104 -4.48 -8.14 -1.21
CA LEU A 104 -5.74 -7.75 -0.57
C LEU A 104 -6.63 -8.96 -0.27
N ARG A 105 -6.79 -9.86 -1.25
CA ARG A 105 -7.60 -11.07 -1.05
C ARG A 105 -7.06 -11.96 0.06
N ASP A 106 -5.73 -12.06 0.17
CA ASP A 106 -5.10 -12.85 1.23
C ASP A 106 -5.30 -12.21 2.62
N LEU A 107 -5.18 -10.88 2.72
CA LEU A 107 -5.50 -10.13 3.93
C LEU A 107 -6.98 -10.29 4.34
N ASP A 108 -7.91 -10.26 3.38
CA ASP A 108 -9.33 -10.46 3.67
C ASP A 108 -9.60 -11.89 4.15
N ARG A 109 -8.95 -12.90 3.56
CA ARG A 109 -9.01 -14.28 4.05
C ARG A 109 -8.47 -14.41 5.48
N MET A 110 -7.36 -13.75 5.80
CA MET A 110 -6.82 -13.72 7.16
C MET A 110 -7.80 -13.07 8.14
N ALA A 111 -8.45 -11.99 7.72
CA ALA A 111 -9.48 -11.33 8.53
C ALA A 111 -10.65 -12.28 8.81
N GLU A 112 -11.19 -12.93 7.77
CA GLU A 112 -12.31 -13.88 7.90
C GLU A 112 -11.95 -15.09 8.78
N GLY A 113 -10.71 -15.61 8.67
CA GLY A 113 -10.24 -16.73 9.47
C GLY A 113 -9.98 -16.41 10.94
N VAL A 114 -9.81 -15.13 11.31
CA VAL A 114 -9.67 -14.70 12.71
C VAL A 114 -11.03 -14.58 13.42
N TYR A 115 -12.12 -14.41 12.66
CA TYR A 115 -13.48 -14.27 13.20
C TYR A 115 -14.29 -15.57 13.21
N SER A 116 -13.67 -16.72 12.96
CA SER A 116 -14.36 -18.03 12.91
C SER A 116 -13.99 -18.98 14.04
#